data_AF-A0A7X6Q1L3-F1
#
_entry.id   AF-A0A7X6Q1L3-F1
#
_cell.length_a   1.000
_cell.length_b   1.000
_cell.length_c   1.000
_cell.angle_alpha   90.00
_cell.angle_beta   90.00
_cell.angle_gamma   90.00
#
_symmetry.space_group_name_H-M   'P 1'
#
loop_
_entity.id
_entity.type
_entity.pdbx_description
1 polymer ?
#
loop_
_entity_poly.entity_id
_entity_poly.type
_entity_poly.pdbx_seq_one_letter_code
_entity_poly.pdbx_strand_id
1 'polypeptide(L)'
;MAREYRTIEEVTGPLMLVRGVENGKFDERGEIELEDGQIRHCRVLEIEGSDALVQLFESSIGLNIEKSAVRFLGRGLELALAPDLLGRIFDGMGRPKDGGLEIIPQVTRDINGTPINPAARDYPNEFIQTGVSAIDGLNTLVRGQKLPIFSGSGLPHARLAAQIARQAEVLDSQEEFAVVFAAMGITFEEADFFIGDFRRTGAIDRTVMFINLADDPAIERIATPRMALTAAEYLAFDLDMHVLVLMTDITYYAEALREVSAARKEVPGRRGYPGYLYTDLASIYERAGRIKNKKGSITFVPILTMPDDDKTHPIPDLTGYIT
;
A
#
# COMPACT_ATOMS: atom_id res chain seq x y z
N MET A 1 7.48 11.68 -25.31
CA MET A 1 8.56 10.69 -25.54
C MET A 1 9.40 10.64 -24.29
N ALA A 2 9.61 9.46 -23.72
CA ALA A 2 10.49 9.30 -22.57
C ALA A 2 11.93 9.63 -22.99
N ARG A 3 12.58 10.56 -22.30
CA ARG A 3 13.95 11.00 -22.58
C ARG A 3 14.91 10.24 -21.69
N GLU A 4 16.05 9.86 -22.25
CA GLU A 4 17.13 9.17 -21.55
C GLU A 4 18.17 10.21 -21.10
N TYR A 5 18.55 10.15 -19.83
CA TYR A 5 19.50 11.06 -19.18
C TYR A 5 20.69 10.25 -18.65
N ARG A 6 21.91 10.65 -19.01
CA ARG A 6 23.17 10.06 -18.51
C ARG A 6 23.95 11.04 -17.64
N THR A 7 23.22 11.93 -17.01
CA THR A 7 23.71 13.07 -16.23
C THR A 7 23.50 12.83 -14.74
N ILE A 8 23.72 11.58 -14.31
CA ILE A 8 23.75 11.22 -12.89
C ILE A 8 25.01 11.86 -12.30
N GLU A 9 24.87 12.59 -11.19
CA GLU A 9 26.00 13.28 -10.56
C GLU A 9 26.47 12.55 -9.29
N GLU A 10 25.53 12.21 -8.42
CA GLU A 10 25.82 11.60 -7.13
C GLU A 10 24.76 10.55 -6.76
N VAL A 11 25.20 9.51 -6.05
CA VAL A 11 24.33 8.52 -5.41
C VAL A 11 24.69 8.47 -3.92
N THR A 12 23.73 8.80 -3.05
CA THR A 12 23.91 8.84 -1.59
C THR A 12 22.87 7.94 -0.93
N GLY A 13 23.26 6.73 -0.53
CA GLY A 13 22.32 5.77 0.06
C GLY A 13 21.22 5.38 -0.95
N PRO A 14 19.92 5.55 -0.63
CA PRO A 14 18.82 5.28 -1.56
C PRO A 14 18.48 6.46 -2.49
N LEU A 15 19.23 7.56 -2.43
CA LEU A 15 18.98 8.78 -3.21
C LEU A 15 19.99 8.92 -4.34
N MET A 16 19.55 9.50 -5.45
CA MET A 16 20.36 9.79 -6.63
C MET A 16 20.02 11.17 -7.18
N LEU A 17 21.03 11.95 -7.52
CA LEU A 17 20.87 13.28 -8.11
C LEU A 17 21.10 13.21 -9.63
N VAL A 18 20.12 13.67 -10.40
CA VAL A 18 20.18 13.73 -11.86
C VAL A 18 20.09 15.19 -12.30
N ARG A 19 21.09 15.67 -13.04
CA ARG A 19 21.13 17.05 -13.56
C ARG A 19 20.61 17.16 -14.99
N GLY A 20 20.24 18.37 -15.39
CA GLY A 20 19.83 18.66 -16.76
C GLY A 20 18.53 17.97 -17.17
N VAL A 21 17.67 17.66 -16.20
CA VAL A 21 16.36 17.08 -16.43
C VAL A 21 15.43 18.17 -16.93
N GLU A 22 14.91 18.01 -18.14
CA GLU A 22 13.94 18.94 -18.72
C GLU A 22 12.51 18.46 -18.43
N ASN A 23 11.69 19.32 -17.83
CA ASN A 23 10.28 19.06 -17.52
C ASN A 23 10.03 17.85 -16.62
N GLY A 24 10.96 17.52 -15.71
CA GLY A 24 10.67 16.54 -14.66
C GLY A 24 9.44 16.99 -13.86
N LYS A 25 8.67 16.02 -13.34
CA LYS A 25 7.55 16.26 -12.44
C LYS A 25 7.77 15.61 -11.09
N PHE A 26 7.24 16.23 -10.05
CA PHE A 26 7.19 15.62 -8.72
C PHE A 26 6.39 14.30 -8.78
N ASP A 27 6.85 13.30 -8.02
CA ASP A 27 6.28 11.95 -7.95
C ASP A 27 6.35 11.14 -9.26
N GLU A 28 7.07 11.64 -10.28
CA GLU A 28 7.23 10.96 -11.56
C GLU A 28 8.06 9.68 -11.40
N ARG A 29 7.58 8.58 -12.01
CA ARG A 29 8.31 7.32 -12.07
C ARG A 29 9.42 7.37 -13.11
N GLY A 30 10.57 6.83 -12.75
CA GLY A 30 11.70 6.61 -13.63
C GLY A 30 12.16 5.16 -13.64
N GLU A 31 12.89 4.82 -14.69
CA GLU A 31 13.60 3.56 -14.87
C GLU A 31 15.09 3.86 -15.04
N ILE A 32 15.93 3.02 -14.46
CA ILE A 32 17.38 3.15 -14.50
C ILE A 32 17.93 1.88 -15.12
N GLU A 33 18.55 2.03 -16.28
CA GLU A 33 19.23 0.95 -16.97
C GLU A 33 20.69 0.89 -16.49
N LEU A 34 21.07 -0.27 -15.95
CA LEU A 34 22.43 -0.59 -15.53
C LEU A 34 23.29 -1.04 -16.71
N GLU A 35 24.61 -1.07 -16.52
CA GLU A 35 25.55 -1.54 -17.56
C GLU A 35 25.30 -3.01 -17.96
N ASP A 36 24.79 -3.83 -17.04
CA ASP A 36 24.45 -5.23 -17.29
C ASP A 36 23.06 -5.42 -17.92
N GLY A 37 22.35 -4.33 -18.23
CA GLY A 37 21.00 -4.34 -18.80
C GLY A 37 19.88 -4.57 -17.77
N GLN A 38 20.20 -4.69 -16.48
CA GLN A 38 19.16 -4.74 -15.45
C GLN A 38 18.46 -3.38 -15.34
N ILE A 39 17.14 -3.43 -15.19
CA ILE A 39 16.30 -2.24 -14.98
C ILE A 39 15.99 -2.13 -13.49
N ARG A 40 16.29 -0.97 -12.92
CA ARG A 40 15.85 -0.54 -11.59
C ARG A 40 14.79 0.55 -11.72
N HIS A 41 14.01 0.75 -10.68
CA HIS A 41 12.96 1.74 -10.64
C HIS A 41 13.32 2.87 -9.67
N CYS A 42 12.82 4.06 -9.98
CA CYS A 42 12.97 5.21 -9.12
C CYS A 42 11.76 6.12 -9.19
N ARG A 43 11.72 7.09 -8.28
CA ARG A 43 10.68 8.12 -8.21
C ARG A 43 11.30 9.46 -7.93
N VAL A 44 10.82 10.50 -8.61
CA VAL A 44 11.26 11.87 -8.37
C VAL A 44 10.68 12.38 -7.05
N LEU A 45 11.56 12.77 -6.13
CA LEU A 45 11.19 13.35 -4.84
C LEU A 45 11.19 14.87 -4.87
N GLU A 46 12.11 15.49 -5.59
CA GLU A 46 12.29 16.93 -5.61
C GLU A 46 12.85 17.38 -6.94
N ILE A 47 12.45 18.57 -7.38
CA ILE A 47 12.94 19.20 -8.60
C ILE A 47 13.25 20.65 -8.28
N GLU A 48 14.51 21.02 -8.43
CA GLU A 48 14.98 22.39 -8.29
C GLU A 48 15.63 22.82 -9.61
N GLY A 49 14.92 23.66 -10.37
CA GLY A 49 15.37 24.08 -11.70
C GLY A 49 15.49 22.89 -12.66
N SER A 50 16.73 22.51 -13.00
CA SER A 50 17.06 21.37 -13.88
C SER A 50 17.50 20.13 -13.11
N ASP A 51 17.56 20.20 -11.79
CA ASP A 51 18.13 19.15 -10.96
C ASP A 51 16.99 18.36 -10.32
N ALA A 52 16.99 17.05 -10.50
CA ALA A 52 16.00 16.14 -9.97
C ALA A 52 16.64 15.22 -8.94
N LEU A 53 16.15 15.28 -7.71
CA LEU A 53 16.48 14.30 -6.67
C LEU A 53 15.52 13.13 -6.81
N VAL A 54 16.06 11.95 -7.07
CA VAL A 54 15.28 10.72 -7.25
C VAL A 54 15.59 9.72 -6.16
N GLN A 55 14.56 8.99 -5.74
CA GLN A 55 14.68 7.88 -4.81
C GLN A 55 14.66 6.57 -5.58
N LEU A 56 15.68 5.75 -5.36
CA LEU A 56 15.79 4.40 -5.88
C LEU A 56 14.86 3.47 -5.11
N PHE A 57 14.22 2.56 -5.83
CA PHE A 57 13.39 1.55 -5.19
C PHE A 57 14.20 0.35 -4.73
N GLU A 58 15.04 -0.16 -5.61
CA GLU A 58 16.03 -1.17 -5.31
C GLU A 58 17.32 -0.54 -4.79
N SER A 59 18.24 -1.39 -4.30
CA SER A 59 19.55 -0.96 -3.78
C SER A 59 20.32 -0.08 -4.77
N SER A 60 21.13 0.86 -4.28
CA SER A 60 22.08 1.63 -5.09
C SER A 60 23.35 0.86 -5.43
N ILE A 61 23.60 -0.29 -4.80
CA ILE A 61 24.82 -1.07 -4.98
C ILE A 61 24.94 -1.53 -6.44
N GLY A 62 26.10 -1.27 -7.05
CA GLY A 62 26.39 -1.64 -8.44
C GLY A 62 25.94 -0.62 -9.49
N LEU A 63 25.35 0.53 -9.10
CA LEU A 63 25.13 1.63 -10.03
C LEU A 63 26.46 2.27 -10.45
N ASN A 64 26.71 2.32 -11.76
CA ASN A 64 27.83 3.07 -12.32
C ASN A 64 27.32 4.40 -12.87
N ILE A 65 27.64 5.49 -12.18
CA ILE A 65 27.16 6.85 -12.45
C ILE A 65 27.41 7.27 -13.92
N GLU A 66 28.54 6.88 -14.52
CA GLU A 66 28.91 7.31 -15.87
C GLU A 66 28.21 6.52 -16.99
N LYS A 67 27.80 5.29 -16.68
CA LYS A 67 27.27 4.35 -17.69
C LYS A 67 25.79 4.07 -17.55
N SER A 68 25.23 4.29 -16.36
CA SER A 68 23.81 4.11 -16.10
C SER A 68 23.00 5.24 -16.76
N ALA A 69 21.84 4.87 -17.28
CA ALA A 69 20.94 5.78 -17.94
C ALA A 69 19.59 5.84 -17.22
N VAL A 70 19.07 7.04 -17.00
CA VAL A 70 17.79 7.27 -16.33
C VAL A 70 16.75 7.70 -17.35
N ARG A 71 15.58 7.08 -17.33
CA ARG A 71 14.45 7.40 -18.19
C ARG A 71 13.24 7.74 -17.35
N PHE A 72 12.75 8.98 -17.48
CA PHE A 72 11.52 9.42 -16.82
C PHE A 72 10.29 9.13 -17.70
N LEU A 73 9.24 8.57 -17.10
CA LEU A 73 8.09 8.03 -17.82
C LEU A 73 6.92 9.02 -18.00
N GLY A 74 6.98 10.21 -17.40
CA GLY A 74 5.96 11.26 -17.52
C GLY A 74 4.73 11.09 -16.62
N ARG A 75 4.69 10.04 -15.81
CA ARG A 75 3.55 9.60 -14.99
C ARG A 75 4.02 9.06 -13.65
N GLY A 76 3.14 9.13 -12.65
CA GLY A 76 3.38 8.57 -11.33
C GLY A 76 3.41 7.05 -11.31
N LEU A 77 3.41 6.48 -10.11
CA LEU A 77 3.25 5.04 -9.95
C LEU A 77 1.78 4.66 -10.20
N GLU A 78 1.55 3.73 -11.10
CA GLU A 78 0.22 3.31 -11.53
C GLU A 78 0.02 1.81 -11.32
N LEU A 79 -1.23 1.40 -11.06
CA LEU A 79 -1.64 0.01 -10.98
C LEU A 79 -2.52 -0.36 -12.20
N ALA A 80 -2.21 -1.49 -12.81
CA ALA A 80 -3.03 -2.13 -13.83
C ALA A 80 -4.24 -2.81 -13.16
N LEU A 81 -5.44 -2.45 -13.58
CA LEU A 81 -6.69 -2.87 -12.94
C LEU A 81 -7.55 -3.66 -13.93
N ALA A 82 -8.02 -4.82 -13.48
CA ALA A 82 -8.96 -5.69 -14.18
C ALA A 82 -9.72 -6.54 -13.14
N PRO A 83 -10.89 -7.10 -13.49
CA PRO A 83 -11.58 -8.05 -12.60
C PRO A 83 -10.70 -9.27 -12.25
N ASP A 84 -9.80 -9.65 -13.16
CA ASP A 84 -8.85 -10.76 -13.04
C ASP A 84 -7.79 -10.56 -11.93
N LEU A 85 -7.85 -9.46 -11.17
CA LEU A 85 -7.07 -9.28 -9.95
C LEU A 85 -7.50 -10.25 -8.84
N LEU A 86 -8.79 -10.63 -8.79
CA LEU A 86 -9.31 -11.57 -7.79
C LEU A 86 -8.64 -12.95 -7.96
N GLY A 87 -8.20 -13.55 -6.86
CA GLY A 87 -7.46 -14.82 -6.88
C GLY A 87 -5.96 -14.69 -7.07
N ARG A 88 -5.44 -13.47 -7.31
CA ARG A 88 -4.03 -13.24 -7.64
C ARG A 88 -3.24 -12.72 -6.44
N ILE A 89 -1.94 -13.03 -6.47
CA ILE A 89 -0.95 -12.56 -5.49
C ILE A 89 0.06 -11.67 -6.20
N PHE A 90 0.25 -10.47 -5.67
CA PHE A 90 1.17 -9.45 -6.17
C PHE A 90 2.25 -9.14 -5.12
N ASP A 91 3.36 -8.57 -5.55
CA ASP A 91 4.34 -7.93 -4.66
C ASP A 91 3.91 -6.50 -4.27
N GLY A 92 4.78 -5.78 -3.54
CA GLY A 92 4.49 -4.41 -3.10
C GLY A 92 4.39 -3.37 -4.22
N MET A 93 4.85 -3.72 -5.42
CA MET A 93 4.83 -2.88 -6.62
C MET A 93 3.71 -3.25 -7.59
N GLY A 94 2.87 -4.23 -7.25
CA GLY A 94 1.76 -4.69 -8.08
C GLY A 94 2.16 -5.64 -9.20
N ARG A 95 3.37 -6.23 -9.14
CA ARG A 95 3.82 -7.27 -10.09
C ARG A 95 3.35 -8.65 -9.61
N PRO A 96 2.87 -9.55 -10.47
CA PRO A 96 2.43 -10.88 -10.06
C PRO A 96 3.56 -11.70 -9.38
N LYS A 97 3.25 -12.29 -8.21
CA LYS A 97 4.15 -13.13 -7.40
C LYS A 97 3.70 -14.60 -7.35
N ASP A 98 2.59 -14.93 -7.99
CA ASP A 98 2.00 -16.27 -8.04
C ASP A 98 2.50 -17.15 -9.21
N GLY A 99 3.41 -16.63 -10.05
CA GLY A 99 3.86 -17.31 -11.27
C GLY A 99 2.84 -17.32 -12.40
N GLY A 100 1.71 -16.63 -12.24
CA GLY A 100 0.74 -16.40 -13.30
C GLY A 100 1.21 -15.32 -14.29
N LEU A 101 0.42 -15.14 -15.36
CA LEU A 101 0.71 -14.11 -16.37
C LEU A 101 0.47 -12.69 -15.83
N GLU A 102 1.08 -11.73 -16.49
CA GLU A 102 0.81 -10.31 -16.31
C GLU A 102 -0.67 -9.99 -16.52
N ILE A 103 -1.20 -9.07 -15.73
CA ILE A 103 -2.58 -8.61 -15.85
C ILE A 103 -2.72 -7.77 -17.11
N ILE A 104 -3.71 -8.09 -17.93
CA ILE A 104 -4.10 -7.23 -19.06
C ILE A 104 -5.04 -6.15 -18.49
N PRO A 105 -4.60 -4.88 -18.37
CA PRO A 105 -5.40 -3.85 -17.74
C PRO A 105 -6.64 -3.52 -18.57
N GLN A 106 -7.80 -3.40 -17.91
CA GLN A 106 -8.95 -2.69 -18.46
C GLN A 106 -8.82 -1.17 -18.22
N VAL A 107 -8.26 -0.81 -17.06
CA VAL A 107 -7.94 0.57 -16.70
C VAL A 107 -6.62 0.62 -15.95
N THR A 108 -5.95 1.76 -15.99
CA THR A 108 -4.74 2.03 -15.23
C THR A 108 -4.98 3.26 -14.38
N ARG A 109 -4.63 3.22 -13.09
CA ARG A 109 -4.87 4.34 -12.15
C ARG A 109 -3.63 4.64 -11.34
N ASP A 110 -3.44 5.92 -11.02
CA ASP A 110 -2.46 6.38 -10.04
C ASP A 110 -2.78 5.79 -8.66
N ILE A 111 -1.76 5.27 -8.00
CA ILE A 111 -1.90 4.60 -6.71
C ILE A 111 -2.25 5.56 -5.57
N ASN A 112 -1.97 6.85 -5.72
CA ASN A 112 -2.28 7.88 -4.74
C ASN A 112 -3.80 8.09 -4.60
N GLY A 113 -4.58 7.67 -5.60
CA GLY A 113 -6.03 7.80 -5.61
C GLY A 113 -6.50 9.26 -5.67
N THR A 114 -7.78 9.47 -5.40
CA THR A 114 -8.36 10.82 -5.32
C THR A 114 -9.18 10.97 -4.05
N PRO A 115 -9.14 12.14 -3.38
CA PRO A 115 -9.92 12.34 -2.17
C PRO A 115 -11.42 12.31 -2.48
N ILE A 116 -12.18 11.54 -1.72
CA ILE A 116 -13.64 11.48 -1.85
C ILE A 116 -14.24 12.80 -1.34
N ASN A 117 -15.02 13.46 -2.18
CA ASN A 117 -15.75 14.68 -1.80
C ASN A 117 -16.67 14.39 -0.58
N PRO A 118 -16.52 15.12 0.54
CA PRO A 118 -17.33 14.90 1.74
C PRO A 118 -18.85 14.94 1.50
N ALA A 119 -19.33 15.78 0.57
CA ALA A 119 -20.76 15.85 0.24
C ALA A 119 -21.27 14.64 -0.54
N ALA A 120 -20.37 13.95 -1.24
CA ALA A 120 -20.66 12.73 -2.00
C ALA A 120 -20.55 11.46 -1.13
N ARG A 121 -20.03 11.55 0.10
CA ARG A 121 -19.98 10.40 1.02
C ARG A 121 -21.37 10.02 1.49
N ASP A 122 -21.58 8.71 1.64
CA ASP A 122 -22.76 8.14 2.27
C ASP A 122 -22.41 7.57 3.65
N TYR A 123 -23.37 7.56 4.57
CA TYR A 123 -23.13 7.19 5.96
C TYR A 123 -23.10 5.65 6.13
N PRO A 124 -22.07 5.07 6.76
CA PRO A 124 -22.02 3.65 7.12
C PRO A 124 -23.16 3.26 8.09
N ASN A 125 -24.01 2.30 7.71
CA ASN A 125 -25.13 1.86 8.56
C ASN A 125 -25.45 0.36 8.48
N GLU A 126 -24.68 -0.42 7.72
CA GLU A 126 -24.93 -1.84 7.47
C GLU A 126 -23.88 -2.72 8.16
N PHE A 127 -24.31 -3.83 8.75
CA PHE A 127 -23.45 -4.78 9.46
C PHE A 127 -22.55 -5.58 8.50
N ILE A 128 -21.30 -5.83 8.94
CA ILE A 128 -20.41 -6.87 8.41
C ILE A 128 -20.21 -7.91 9.50
N GLN A 129 -20.59 -9.15 9.20
CA GLN A 129 -20.34 -10.26 10.11
C GLN A 129 -18.88 -10.69 9.97
N THR A 130 -18.09 -10.52 11.02
CA THR A 130 -16.67 -10.90 11.02
C THR A 130 -16.47 -12.37 11.42
N GLY A 131 -17.45 -12.99 12.09
CA GLY A 131 -17.34 -14.34 12.65
C GLY A 131 -16.61 -14.38 13.99
N VAL A 132 -16.24 -13.22 14.55
CA VAL A 132 -15.57 -13.09 15.84
C VAL A 132 -16.56 -12.45 16.82
N SER A 133 -17.09 -13.23 17.75
CA SER A 133 -18.16 -12.79 18.66
C SER A 133 -17.82 -11.54 19.47
N ALA A 134 -16.54 -11.36 19.85
CA ALA A 134 -16.10 -10.16 20.56
C ALA A 134 -16.13 -8.89 19.68
N ILE A 135 -15.91 -9.02 18.37
CA ILE A 135 -16.03 -7.92 17.42
C ILE A 135 -17.51 -7.71 17.09
N ASP A 136 -18.20 -8.76 16.62
CA ASP A 136 -19.58 -8.67 16.16
C ASP A 136 -20.54 -8.20 17.26
N GLY A 137 -20.34 -8.65 18.51
CA GLY A 137 -21.23 -8.36 19.63
C GLY A 137 -20.89 -7.12 20.45
N LEU A 138 -19.62 -6.69 20.52
CA LEU A 138 -19.21 -5.57 21.38
C LEU A 138 -18.73 -4.34 20.58
N ASN A 139 -18.07 -4.54 19.45
CA ASN A 139 -17.45 -3.49 18.63
C ASN A 139 -17.72 -3.76 17.15
N THR A 140 -19.01 -3.78 16.81
CA THR A 140 -19.53 -4.21 15.51
C THR A 140 -18.90 -3.42 14.36
N LEU A 141 -18.41 -4.12 13.33
CA LEU A 141 -17.88 -3.53 12.12
C LEU A 141 -19.01 -3.15 11.15
N VAL A 142 -18.95 -1.92 10.62
CA VAL A 142 -19.94 -1.37 9.70
C VAL A 142 -19.36 -1.20 8.29
N ARG A 143 -20.16 -1.41 7.25
CA ARG A 143 -19.76 -1.24 5.84
C ARG A 143 -19.32 0.19 5.54
N GLY A 144 -18.07 0.37 5.14
CA GLY A 144 -17.47 1.69 4.92
C GLY A 144 -16.70 2.24 6.11
N GLN A 145 -16.68 1.54 7.24
CA GLN A 145 -15.94 1.94 8.43
C GLN A 145 -14.44 1.65 8.29
N LYS A 146 -13.63 2.43 8.99
CA LYS A 146 -12.23 2.13 9.28
C LYS A 146 -12.11 1.76 10.76
N LEU A 147 -11.71 0.52 11.06
CA LEU A 147 -11.63 0.02 12.44
C LEU A 147 -10.31 -0.75 12.64
N PRO A 148 -9.32 -0.18 13.35
CA PRO A 148 -8.01 -0.80 13.47
C PRO A 148 -8.00 -1.94 14.49
N ILE A 149 -7.06 -2.87 14.33
CA ILE A 149 -6.70 -3.87 15.34
C ILE A 149 -5.33 -3.53 15.90
N PHE A 150 -5.30 -3.14 17.17
CA PHE A 150 -4.04 -2.91 17.89
C PHE A 150 -3.59 -4.21 18.53
N SER A 151 -2.38 -4.64 18.20
CA SER A 151 -1.73 -5.84 18.72
C SER A 151 -0.35 -5.51 19.28
N GLY A 152 0.42 -6.55 19.60
CA GLY A 152 1.76 -6.48 20.15
C GLY A 152 2.62 -7.60 19.58
N SER A 153 3.93 -7.49 19.73
CA SER A 153 4.87 -8.50 19.23
C SER A 153 4.60 -9.87 19.87
N GLY A 154 4.53 -10.92 19.05
CA GLY A 154 4.23 -12.29 19.50
C GLY A 154 2.76 -12.60 19.76
N LEU A 155 1.85 -11.61 19.68
CA LEU A 155 0.41 -11.86 19.79
C LEU A 155 -0.16 -12.42 18.47
N PRO A 156 -1.27 -13.20 18.50
CA PRO A 156 -1.77 -13.93 17.34
C PRO A 156 -2.61 -13.08 16.37
N HIS A 157 -2.24 -11.82 16.10
CA HIS A 157 -2.99 -10.93 15.21
C HIS A 157 -3.08 -11.45 13.77
N ALA A 158 -2.04 -12.14 13.29
CA ALA A 158 -2.07 -12.77 11.97
C ALA A 158 -3.18 -13.83 11.84
N ARG A 159 -3.40 -14.63 12.89
CA ARG A 159 -4.49 -15.63 12.92
C ARG A 159 -5.86 -14.97 12.95
N LEU A 160 -5.99 -13.87 13.69
CA LEU A 160 -7.23 -13.09 13.73
C LEU A 160 -7.53 -12.47 12.36
N ALA A 161 -6.53 -11.90 11.70
CA ALA A 161 -6.66 -11.33 10.35
C ALA A 161 -7.12 -12.38 9.33
N ALA A 162 -6.49 -13.56 9.32
CA ALA A 162 -6.87 -14.67 8.45
C ALA A 162 -8.29 -15.17 8.75
N GLN A 163 -8.66 -15.25 10.03
CA GLN A 163 -10.02 -15.62 10.43
C GLN A 163 -11.06 -14.62 9.91
N ILE A 164 -10.81 -13.32 10.08
CA ILE A 164 -11.69 -12.26 9.59
C ILE A 164 -11.80 -12.33 8.06
N ALA A 165 -10.69 -12.41 7.32
CA ALA A 165 -10.72 -12.53 5.86
C ALA A 165 -11.54 -13.73 5.35
N ARG A 166 -11.46 -14.86 6.07
CA ARG A 166 -12.21 -16.08 5.71
C ARG A 166 -13.70 -15.98 6.04
N GLN A 167 -14.04 -15.42 7.19
CA GLN A 167 -15.42 -15.45 7.73
C GLN A 167 -16.22 -14.19 7.42
N ALA A 168 -15.54 -13.11 7.01
CA ALA A 168 -16.20 -11.86 6.68
C ALA A 168 -17.21 -12.06 5.56
N GLU A 169 -18.44 -11.67 5.85
CA GLU A 169 -19.54 -11.69 4.90
C GLU A 169 -20.58 -10.62 5.21
N VAL A 170 -21.44 -10.42 4.23
CA VAL A 170 -22.49 -9.43 4.20
C VAL A 170 -23.81 -10.20 4.02
N LEU A 171 -24.63 -10.23 5.07
CA LEU A 171 -25.85 -11.06 5.09
C LEU A 171 -26.97 -10.53 4.18
N ASP A 172 -27.07 -9.21 4.07
CA ASP A 172 -28.22 -8.51 3.48
C ASP A 172 -27.95 -7.94 2.07
N SER A 173 -27.04 -8.53 1.29
CA SER A 173 -26.67 -8.01 -0.03
C SER A 173 -26.60 -9.12 -1.08
N GLN A 174 -26.94 -8.79 -2.33
CA GLN A 174 -26.77 -9.67 -3.49
C GLN A 174 -25.43 -9.40 -4.18
N GLU A 175 -24.79 -8.30 -3.82
CA GLU A 175 -23.52 -7.80 -4.31
C GLU A 175 -22.37 -8.69 -3.85
N GLU A 176 -21.37 -8.84 -4.73
CA GLU A 176 -20.21 -9.68 -4.44
C GLU A 176 -19.36 -9.08 -3.31
N PHE A 177 -18.80 -9.96 -2.48
CA PHE A 177 -17.91 -9.60 -1.39
C PHE A 177 -16.48 -10.03 -1.72
N ALA A 178 -15.57 -9.06 -1.76
CA ALA A 178 -14.16 -9.27 -2.04
C ALA A 178 -13.29 -8.86 -0.85
N VAL A 179 -12.14 -9.51 -0.72
CA VAL A 179 -11.13 -9.14 0.27
C VAL A 179 -9.90 -8.60 -0.46
N VAL A 180 -9.36 -7.49 0.01
CA VAL A 180 -8.03 -7.03 -0.41
C VAL A 180 -7.11 -7.12 0.79
N PHE A 181 -6.13 -8.01 0.71
CA PHE A 181 -5.17 -8.26 1.77
C PHE A 181 -3.82 -7.66 1.40
N ALA A 182 -3.27 -6.78 2.22
CA ALA A 182 -1.94 -6.21 2.02
C ALA A 182 -1.04 -6.54 3.21
N ALA A 183 0.10 -7.15 2.92
CA ALA A 183 1.15 -7.43 3.88
C ALA A 183 2.39 -6.56 3.61
N MET A 184 2.94 -5.93 4.63
CA MET A 184 4.08 -5.02 4.55
C MET A 184 5.14 -5.43 5.57
N GLY A 185 6.35 -5.74 5.10
CA GLY A 185 7.48 -6.08 5.96
C GLY A 185 7.30 -7.34 6.81
N ILE A 186 6.39 -8.24 6.43
CA ILE A 186 6.15 -9.48 7.18
C ILE A 186 7.23 -10.52 6.88
N THR A 187 7.39 -11.50 7.76
CA THR A 187 8.32 -12.61 7.53
C THR A 187 7.82 -13.55 6.44
N PHE A 188 8.73 -14.33 5.84
CA PHE A 188 8.36 -15.36 4.88
C PHE A 188 7.38 -16.40 5.47
N GLU A 189 7.58 -16.79 6.73
CA GLU A 189 6.71 -17.74 7.43
C GLU A 189 5.28 -17.21 7.60
N GLU A 190 5.13 -15.93 7.94
CA GLU A 190 3.81 -15.28 8.02
C GLU A 190 3.15 -15.17 6.66
N ALA A 191 3.90 -14.85 5.61
CA ALA A 191 3.39 -14.77 4.25
C ALA A 191 2.87 -16.14 3.77
N ASP A 192 3.66 -17.18 3.98
CA ASP A 192 3.27 -18.56 3.65
C ASP A 192 2.05 -19.01 4.46
N PHE A 193 1.96 -18.62 5.74
CA PHE A 193 0.77 -18.87 6.55
C PHE A 193 -0.50 -18.27 5.94
N PHE A 194 -0.49 -17.00 5.54
CA PHE A 194 -1.67 -16.36 4.94
C PHE A 194 -2.04 -16.99 3.59
N ILE A 195 -1.06 -17.19 2.71
CA ILE A 195 -1.27 -17.78 1.39
C ILE A 195 -1.82 -19.22 1.53
N GLY A 196 -1.22 -19.99 2.43
CA GLY A 196 -1.64 -21.36 2.73
C GLY A 196 -3.07 -21.43 3.30
N ASP A 197 -3.43 -20.54 4.23
CA ASP A 197 -4.77 -20.52 4.81
C ASP A 197 -5.84 -20.13 3.78
N PHE A 198 -5.59 -19.10 2.96
CA PHE A 198 -6.53 -18.66 1.93
C PHE A 198 -6.70 -19.69 0.81
N ARG A 199 -5.64 -20.36 0.39
CA ARG A 199 -5.73 -21.46 -0.59
C ARG A 199 -6.50 -22.65 -0.04
N ARG A 200 -6.20 -23.07 1.19
CA ARG A 200 -6.86 -24.21 1.84
C ARG A 200 -8.36 -24.00 2.02
N THR A 201 -8.79 -22.77 2.26
CA THR A 201 -10.18 -22.43 2.59
C THR A 201 -11.00 -22.02 1.38
N GLY A 202 -10.37 -21.86 0.20
CA GLY A 202 -11.02 -21.32 -1.01
C GLY A 202 -11.28 -19.81 -0.95
N ALA A 203 -10.90 -19.14 0.15
CA ALA A 203 -11.04 -17.69 0.27
C ALA A 203 -10.16 -16.93 -0.72
N ILE A 204 -9.11 -17.57 -1.25
CA ILE A 204 -8.19 -16.98 -2.22
C ILE A 204 -8.93 -16.48 -3.47
N ASP A 205 -9.94 -17.19 -3.97
CA ASP A 205 -10.63 -16.88 -5.23
C ASP A 205 -11.34 -15.51 -5.21
N ARG A 206 -11.74 -15.05 -4.03
CA ARG A 206 -12.36 -13.74 -3.79
C ARG A 206 -11.41 -12.72 -3.15
N THR A 207 -10.12 -13.04 -3.09
CA THR A 207 -9.11 -12.22 -2.43
C THR A 207 -8.06 -11.73 -3.42
N VAL A 208 -7.71 -10.44 -3.34
CA VAL A 208 -6.51 -9.88 -3.97
C VAL A 208 -5.44 -9.74 -2.89
N MET A 209 -4.25 -10.31 -3.09
CA MET A 209 -3.17 -10.22 -2.11
C MET A 209 -2.01 -9.38 -2.63
N PHE A 210 -1.52 -8.44 -1.81
CA PHE A 210 -0.27 -7.72 -2.03
C PHE A 210 0.70 -8.09 -0.90
N ILE A 211 1.82 -8.74 -1.22
CA ILE A 211 2.74 -9.31 -0.23
C ILE A 211 4.12 -8.69 -0.41
N ASN A 212 4.48 -7.82 0.51
CA ASN A 212 5.83 -7.30 0.70
C ASN A 212 6.45 -7.93 1.96
N LEU A 213 7.61 -8.55 1.78
CA LEU A 213 8.37 -9.26 2.79
C LEU A 213 9.35 -8.33 3.53
N ALA A 214 9.89 -8.81 4.65
CA ALA A 214 10.86 -8.09 5.46
C ALA A 214 12.21 -7.83 4.75
N ASP A 215 12.57 -8.65 3.77
CA ASP A 215 13.76 -8.49 2.92
C ASP A 215 13.52 -7.65 1.67
N ASP A 216 12.25 -7.41 1.30
CA ASP A 216 11.88 -6.51 0.21
C ASP A 216 12.19 -5.04 0.57
N PRO A 217 12.46 -4.16 -0.42
CA PRO A 217 12.86 -2.78 -0.16
C PRO A 217 11.83 -1.96 0.64
N ALA A 218 12.32 -1.05 1.48
CA ALA A 218 11.48 -0.21 2.33
C ALA A 218 10.51 0.68 1.53
N ILE A 219 10.88 1.12 0.33
CA ILE A 219 9.99 1.93 -0.50
C ILE A 219 8.76 1.14 -0.98
N GLU A 220 8.91 -0.17 -1.20
CA GLU A 220 7.81 -0.99 -1.68
C GLU A 220 6.74 -1.05 -0.59
N ARG A 221 7.15 -1.10 0.69
CA ARG A 221 6.23 -0.98 1.84
C ARG A 221 5.40 0.28 1.79
N ILE A 222 5.95 1.40 1.31
CA ILE A 222 5.24 2.67 1.21
C ILE A 222 4.21 2.63 0.07
N ALA A 223 4.49 1.90 -1.02
CA ALA A 223 3.60 1.73 -2.16
C ALA A 223 2.51 0.66 -1.92
N THR A 224 2.81 -0.44 -1.24
CA THR A 224 1.89 -1.57 -0.98
C THR A 224 0.49 -1.17 -0.51
N PRO A 225 0.30 -0.33 0.53
CA PRO A 225 -1.05 0.03 0.98
C PRO A 225 -1.81 0.85 -0.06
N ARG A 226 -1.10 1.69 -0.83
CA ARG A 226 -1.67 2.49 -1.92
C ARG A 226 -2.09 1.61 -3.09
N MET A 227 -1.30 0.59 -3.43
CA MET A 227 -1.65 -0.43 -4.43
C MET A 227 -2.93 -1.16 -4.02
N ALA A 228 -2.98 -1.66 -2.79
CA ALA A 228 -4.13 -2.38 -2.24
C ALA A 228 -5.40 -1.52 -2.23
N LEU A 229 -5.33 -0.26 -1.79
CA LEU A 229 -6.50 0.63 -1.79
C LEU A 229 -6.95 1.01 -3.20
N THR A 230 -6.03 1.11 -4.15
CA THR A 230 -6.38 1.39 -5.55
C THR A 230 -7.11 0.22 -6.20
N ALA A 231 -6.69 -1.02 -5.90
CA ALA A 231 -7.44 -2.21 -6.26
C ALA A 231 -8.82 -2.24 -5.57
N ALA A 232 -8.88 -1.91 -4.27
CA ALA A 232 -10.13 -1.87 -3.52
C ALA A 232 -11.13 -0.83 -4.06
N GLU A 233 -10.67 0.37 -4.43
CA GLU A 233 -11.50 1.40 -5.05
C GLU A 233 -12.04 1.00 -6.41
N TYR A 234 -11.23 0.30 -7.21
CA TYR A 234 -11.69 -0.25 -8.48
C TYR A 234 -12.77 -1.32 -8.26
N LEU A 235 -12.50 -2.32 -7.44
CA LEU A 235 -13.46 -3.39 -7.14
C LEU A 235 -14.76 -2.83 -6.52
N ALA A 236 -14.65 -1.86 -5.61
CA ALA A 236 -15.81 -1.29 -4.95
C ALA A 236 -16.62 -0.33 -5.82
N PHE A 237 -15.98 0.66 -6.44
CA PHE A 237 -16.69 1.77 -7.07
C PHE A 237 -16.90 1.61 -8.57
N ASP A 238 -16.13 0.75 -9.24
CA ASP A 238 -16.32 0.44 -10.66
C ASP A 238 -17.09 -0.87 -10.86
N LEU A 239 -16.82 -1.88 -10.02
CA LEU A 239 -17.48 -3.20 -10.11
C LEU A 239 -18.58 -3.41 -9.06
N ASP A 240 -18.91 -2.37 -8.28
CA ASP A 240 -20.01 -2.37 -7.31
C ASP A 240 -19.89 -3.47 -6.21
N MET A 241 -18.67 -3.89 -5.87
CA MET A 241 -18.42 -4.91 -4.85
C MET A 241 -18.34 -4.33 -3.43
N HIS A 242 -18.68 -5.14 -2.42
CA HIS A 242 -18.32 -4.84 -1.04
C HIS A 242 -16.91 -5.35 -0.76
N VAL A 243 -15.98 -4.44 -0.50
CA VAL A 243 -14.57 -4.76 -0.32
C VAL A 243 -14.18 -4.59 1.16
N LEU A 244 -13.63 -5.65 1.74
CA LEU A 244 -12.93 -5.59 3.02
C LEU A 244 -11.42 -5.54 2.78
N VAL A 245 -10.81 -4.43 3.18
CA VAL A 245 -9.36 -4.24 3.11
C VAL A 245 -8.74 -4.58 4.45
N LEU A 246 -7.79 -5.49 4.46
CA LEU A 246 -7.00 -5.89 5.62
C LEU A 246 -5.54 -5.56 5.35
N MET A 247 -4.91 -4.79 6.23
CA MET A 247 -3.50 -4.40 6.08
C MET A 247 -2.69 -4.75 7.32
N THR A 248 -1.56 -5.42 7.15
CA THR A 248 -0.65 -5.79 8.24
C THR A 248 0.82 -5.69 7.77
N ASP A 249 1.77 -5.07 8.44
CA ASP A 249 1.67 -4.29 9.67
C ASP A 249 1.92 -2.81 9.37
N ILE A 250 1.04 -1.93 9.83
CA ILE A 250 1.21 -0.47 9.73
C ILE A 250 2.46 0.01 10.46
N THR A 251 2.92 -0.70 11.49
CA THR A 251 4.16 -0.37 12.18
C THR A 251 5.36 -0.47 11.25
N TYR A 252 5.44 -1.50 10.40
CA TYR A 252 6.51 -1.59 9.40
C TYR A 252 6.38 -0.55 8.29
N TYR A 253 5.16 -0.12 7.97
CA TYR A 253 4.94 1.02 7.09
C TYR A 253 5.51 2.32 7.68
N ALA A 254 5.22 2.60 8.96
CA ALA A 254 5.72 3.79 9.65
C ALA A 254 7.25 3.77 9.83
N GLU A 255 7.84 2.60 10.07
CA GLU A 255 9.30 2.43 10.09
C GLU A 255 9.92 2.71 8.72
N ALA A 256 9.32 2.23 7.63
CA ALA A 256 9.80 2.53 6.28
C ALA A 256 9.75 4.04 5.98
N LEU A 257 8.68 4.72 6.38
CA LEU A 257 8.61 6.19 6.28
C LEU A 257 9.70 6.89 7.09
N ARG A 258 9.98 6.39 8.31
CA ARG A 258 11.04 6.91 9.18
C ARG A 258 12.42 6.74 8.56
N GLU A 259 12.69 5.57 7.96
CA GLU A 259 13.94 5.28 7.25
C GLU A 259 14.15 6.24 6.08
N VAL A 260 13.11 6.43 5.25
CA VAL A 260 13.17 7.35 4.09
C VAL A 260 13.38 8.80 4.54
N SER A 261 12.67 9.26 5.57
CA SER A 261 12.81 10.61 6.12
C SER A 261 14.22 10.85 6.67
N ALA A 262 14.78 9.87 7.38
CA ALA A 262 16.14 9.93 7.90
C ALA A 262 17.19 9.98 6.77
N ALA A 263 17.02 9.19 5.71
CA ALA A 263 17.89 9.23 4.53
C ALA A 263 17.87 10.60 3.83
N ARG A 264 16.72 11.28 3.85
CA ARG A 264 16.54 12.66 3.35
C ARG A 264 17.04 13.74 4.30
N LYS A 265 17.53 13.38 5.49
CA LYS A 265 17.99 14.30 6.55
C LYS A 265 16.93 15.34 6.94
N GLU A 266 15.66 14.95 6.90
CA GLU A 266 14.57 15.79 7.36
C GLU A 266 14.61 15.99 8.88
N VAL A 267 13.99 17.06 9.37
CA VAL A 267 13.89 17.31 10.81
C VAL A 267 12.96 16.25 11.43
N PRO A 268 13.45 15.43 12.39
CA PRO A 268 12.65 14.38 12.98
C PRO A 268 11.57 14.95 13.90
N GLY A 269 10.40 14.32 13.90
CA GLY A 269 9.30 14.57 14.82
C GLY A 269 9.39 13.75 16.11
N ARG A 270 8.23 13.46 16.72
CA ARG A 270 8.13 12.71 17.99
C ARG A 270 8.68 11.30 17.82
N ARG A 271 9.58 10.88 18.73
CA ARG A 271 10.28 9.57 18.71
C ARG A 271 10.99 9.26 17.38
N GLY A 272 11.38 10.28 16.61
CA GLY A 272 12.16 10.11 15.39
C GLY A 272 11.33 9.85 14.13
N TYR A 273 10.00 9.74 14.22
CA TYR A 273 9.12 9.64 13.04
C TYR A 273 9.02 10.96 12.27
N PRO A 274 8.66 10.94 10.98
CA PRO A 274 8.50 12.15 10.19
C PRO A 274 7.38 13.03 10.75
N GLY A 275 7.54 14.37 10.65
CA GLY A 275 6.52 15.32 11.11
C GLY A 275 5.17 15.20 10.38
N TYR A 276 5.16 14.59 9.19
CA TYR A 276 3.98 14.38 8.34
C TYR A 276 3.33 13.00 8.51
N LEU A 277 3.77 12.17 9.48
CA LEU A 277 3.23 10.81 9.68
C LEU A 277 1.69 10.80 9.80
N TYR A 278 1.11 11.78 10.49
CA TYR A 278 -0.35 11.91 10.62
C TYR A 278 -1.04 12.07 9.26
N THR A 279 -0.60 13.04 8.46
CA THR A 279 -1.20 13.35 7.16
C THR A 279 -1.03 12.19 6.18
N ASP A 280 0.12 11.52 6.24
CA ASP A 280 0.39 10.38 5.36
C ASP A 280 -0.49 9.17 5.72
N LEU A 281 -0.63 8.81 7.01
CA LEU A 281 -1.59 7.78 7.44
C LEU A 281 -3.03 8.17 7.08
N ALA A 282 -3.42 9.44 7.24
CA ALA A 282 -4.74 9.92 6.88
C ALA A 282 -5.02 9.74 5.37
N SER A 283 -4.02 9.93 4.51
CA SER A 283 -4.15 9.73 3.06
C SER A 283 -4.48 8.27 2.69
N ILE A 284 -4.10 7.31 3.52
CA ILE A 284 -4.42 5.89 3.37
C ILE A 284 -5.78 5.60 4.00
N TYR A 285 -5.98 6.02 5.25
CA TYR A 285 -7.13 5.61 6.06
C TYR A 285 -8.44 6.23 5.58
N GLU A 286 -8.41 7.46 5.06
CA GLU A 286 -9.59 8.16 4.56
C GLU A 286 -10.10 7.64 3.21
N ARG A 287 -9.43 6.68 2.56
CA ARG A 287 -9.91 6.07 1.31
C ARG A 287 -11.07 5.08 1.56
N ALA A 288 -11.26 4.66 2.80
CA ALA A 288 -12.42 3.86 3.20
C ALA A 288 -13.72 4.68 3.19
N GLY A 289 -14.85 4.03 2.91
CA GLY A 289 -16.16 4.65 2.93
C GLY A 289 -17.14 4.14 1.88
N ARG A 290 -18.26 4.87 1.79
CA ARG A 290 -19.31 4.69 0.79
C ARG A 290 -19.50 5.99 0.02
N ILE A 291 -19.89 5.87 -1.25
CA ILE A 291 -20.20 7.00 -2.13
C ILE A 291 -21.69 6.94 -2.46
N LYS A 292 -22.38 8.08 -2.39
CA LYS A 292 -23.79 8.18 -2.77
C LYS A 292 -23.99 7.70 -4.20
N ASN A 293 -25.04 6.89 -4.40
CA ASN A 293 -25.39 6.28 -5.69
C ASN A 293 -24.36 5.26 -6.22
N LYS A 294 -23.43 4.79 -5.40
CA LYS A 294 -22.60 3.60 -5.67
C LYS A 294 -23.03 2.48 -4.72
N LYS A 295 -23.05 1.24 -5.23
CA LYS A 295 -23.49 0.09 -4.41
C LYS A 295 -22.35 -0.45 -3.57
N GLY A 296 -21.16 -0.52 -4.16
CA GLY A 296 -19.98 -1.02 -3.47
C GLY A 296 -19.49 -0.10 -2.36
N SER A 297 -18.64 -0.66 -1.51
CA SER A 297 -18.15 0.01 -0.29
C SER A 297 -16.77 -0.51 0.06
N ILE A 298 -15.93 0.36 0.65
CA ILE A 298 -14.62 -0.03 1.15
C ILE A 298 -14.64 0.02 2.67
N THR A 299 -14.54 -1.13 3.31
CA THR A 299 -14.35 -1.25 4.75
C THR A 299 -12.89 -1.56 5.01
N PHE A 300 -12.29 -0.91 6.00
CA PHE A 300 -10.85 -0.98 6.20
C PHE A 300 -10.48 -1.36 7.63
N VAL A 301 -9.68 -2.42 7.76
CA VAL A 301 -9.18 -2.93 9.03
C VAL A 301 -7.64 -2.93 8.98
N PRO A 302 -7.00 -1.81 9.34
CA PRO A 302 -5.56 -1.76 9.50
C PRO A 302 -5.14 -2.46 10.79
N ILE A 303 -4.09 -3.25 10.73
CA ILE A 303 -3.53 -4.00 11.85
C ILE A 303 -2.17 -3.41 12.17
N LEU A 304 -1.92 -3.13 13.44
CA LEU A 304 -0.65 -2.60 13.91
C LEU A 304 -0.14 -3.32 15.14
N THR A 305 1.18 -3.50 15.23
CA THR A 305 1.85 -3.92 16.47
C THR A 305 2.36 -2.70 17.23
N MET A 306 1.91 -2.54 18.47
CA MET A 306 2.33 -1.45 19.34
C MET A 306 3.74 -1.74 19.87
N PRO A 307 4.72 -0.85 19.62
CA PRO A 307 6.03 -0.97 20.25
C PRO A 307 5.89 -0.87 21.77
N ASP A 308 6.48 -1.82 22.49
CA ASP A 308 6.41 -1.94 23.96
C ASP A 308 4.98 -1.97 24.54
N ASP A 309 3.99 -2.39 23.73
CA ASP A 309 2.56 -2.36 24.07
C ASP A 309 2.05 -0.96 24.49
N ASP A 310 2.75 0.10 24.07
CA ASP A 310 2.50 1.48 24.47
C ASP A 310 1.49 2.17 23.54
N LYS A 311 0.26 2.36 24.01
CA LYS A 311 -0.78 3.08 23.26
C LYS A 311 -0.45 4.57 23.03
N THR A 312 0.48 5.15 23.80
CA THR A 312 0.94 6.54 23.63
C THR A 312 2.04 6.68 22.57
N HIS A 313 2.52 5.55 22.04
CA HIS A 313 3.43 5.53 20.91
C HIS A 313 2.81 6.28 19.70
N PRO A 314 3.58 7.08 18.93
CA PRO A 314 3.06 7.85 17.79
C PRO A 314 2.15 7.07 16.84
N ILE A 315 2.49 5.82 16.54
CA ILE A 315 1.72 4.98 15.60
C ILE A 315 0.28 4.72 16.10
N PRO A 316 0.04 4.01 17.23
CA PRO A 316 -1.32 3.78 17.72
C PRO A 316 -2.07 5.07 18.07
N ASP A 317 -1.37 6.09 18.60
CA ASP A 317 -1.94 7.39 18.95
C ASP A 317 -2.53 8.08 17.70
N LEU A 318 -1.72 8.25 16.64
CA LEU A 318 -2.16 8.88 15.40
C LEU A 318 -3.20 8.04 14.66
N THR A 319 -3.07 6.71 14.66
CA THR A 319 -4.09 5.83 14.08
C THR A 319 -5.43 6.03 14.76
N GLY A 320 -5.48 6.03 16.09
CA GLY A 320 -6.71 6.25 16.86
C GLY A 320 -7.32 7.64 16.69
N TYR A 321 -6.53 8.67 16.34
CA TYR A 321 -7.05 9.99 15.99
C TYR A 321 -7.72 10.05 14.62
N ILE A 322 -7.36 9.14 13.71
CA ILE A 322 -7.85 9.15 12.34
C ILE A 322 -9.03 8.18 12.19
N THR A 323 -8.87 6.94 12.65
CA THR A 323 -9.83 5.84 12.45
C THR A 323 -11.07 5.93 13.33
#